data_AF-A0A3C1SC87-F1
#
_entry.id   AF-A0A3C1SC87-F1
#
_cell.length_a   1.000
_cell.length_b   1.000
_cell.length_c   1.000
_cell.angle_alpha   90.00
_cell.angle_beta   90.00
_cell.angle_gamma   90.00
#
_symmetry.space_group_name_H-M   'P 1'
#
loop_
_entity.id
_entity.type
_entity.pdbx_description
1 polymer ?
#
loop_
_entity_poly.entity_id
_entity_poly.type
_entity_poly.pdbx_seq_one_letter_code
_entity_poly.pdbx_strand_id
1 'polypeptide(L)'
;MLKIWRLVLKQKTETSLPVIIPMVLYHGQRKWQYGTKFSALFSKHSEKLAEYIPDFGFILRDLTQYSDDEIRGMVLCRVVLLLFKHISDPDIVRKLPGIFA
;
A
#
# COMPACT_ATOMS: atom_id res chain seq x y z
N MET A 1 -4.56 6.36 -10.03
CA MET A 1 -5.81 6.14 -10.79
C MET A 1 -5.82 6.89 -12.13
N LEU A 2 -5.71 8.23 -12.15
CA LEU A 2 -5.80 9.03 -13.38
C LEU A 2 -4.90 8.58 -14.54
N LYS A 3 -3.67 8.14 -14.25
CA LYS A 3 -2.75 7.62 -15.29
C LYS A 3 -3.28 6.35 -15.97
N ILE A 4 -3.92 5.45 -15.21
CA ILE A 4 -4.50 4.20 -15.72
C ILE A 4 -5.68 4.52 -16.62
N TRP A 5 -6.64 5.33 -16.15
CA TRP A 5 -7.78 5.75 -16.96
C TRP A 5 -7.36 6.52 -18.22
N ARG A 6 -6.35 7.39 -18.11
CA ARG A 6 -5.80 8.08 -19.28
C ARG A 6 -5.21 7.12 -20.31
N LEU A 7 -4.55 6.05 -19.85
CA LEU A 7 -4.03 5.00 -20.74
C LEU A 7 -5.16 4.28 -21.48
N VAL A 8 -6.21 3.87 -20.75
CA VAL A 8 -7.39 3.20 -21.33
C VAL A 8 -8.07 4.07 -22.38
N LEU A 9 -8.31 5.35 -22.06
CA LEU A 9 -8.93 6.29 -23.01
C LEU A 9 -8.06 6.52 -24.25
N LYS A 10 -6.73 6.61 -24.09
CA LYS A 10 -5.80 6.73 -25.22
C LYS A 10 -5.81 5.50 -26.12
N GLN A 11 -5.92 4.31 -25.53
CA GLN A 11 -5.95 3.05 -26.28
C GLN A 11 -7.33 2.76 -26.90
N LYS A 12 -8.37 3.54 -26.54
CA LYS A 12 -9.77 3.33 -26.96
C LYS A 12 -10.24 1.89 -26.74
N THR A 13 -9.70 1.23 -25.72
CA THR A 13 -9.97 -0.18 -25.44
C THR A 13 -11.36 -0.39 -24.85
N GLU A 14 -11.89 0.61 -24.15
CA GLU A 14 -13.22 0.55 -23.54
C GLU A 14 -13.96 1.89 -23.64
N THR A 15 -15.29 1.80 -23.61
CA THR A 15 -16.19 2.97 -23.59
C THR A 15 -16.42 3.52 -22.19
N SER A 16 -16.11 2.74 -21.15
CA SER A 16 -16.25 3.12 -19.75
C SER A 16 -14.90 3.07 -19.02
N LEU A 17 -14.78 3.80 -17.89
CA LEU A 17 -13.58 3.76 -17.09
C LEU A 17 -13.56 2.49 -16.23
N PRO A 18 -12.50 1.67 -16.27
CA PRO A 18 -12.45 0.46 -15.46
C PRO A 18 -12.35 0.80 -13.98
N VAL A 19 -12.93 -0.08 -13.16
CA VAL A 19 -12.78 -0.03 -11.70
C VAL A 19 -11.32 -0.26 -11.34
N ILE A 20 -10.77 0.60 -10.48
CA ILE A 20 -9.42 0.44 -9.93
C ILE A 20 -9.55 0.08 -8.46
N ILE A 21 -8.90 -1.01 -8.06
CA ILE A 21 -8.78 -1.42 -6.65
C ILE A 21 -7.42 -0.96 -6.14
N PRO A 22 -7.34 0.13 -5.35
CA PRO A 22 -6.06 0.60 -4.84
C PRO A 22 -5.61 -0.30 -3.67
N MET A 23 -4.33 -0.66 -3.66
CA MET A 23 -3.70 -1.39 -2.58
C MET A 23 -2.48 -0.63 -2.10
N VAL A 24 -2.32 -0.52 -0.79
CA VAL A 24 -1.16 0.07 -0.13
C VAL A 24 -0.46 -1.01 0.66
N LEU A 25 0.79 -1.31 0.27
CA LEU A 25 1.71 -2.10 1.08
C LEU A 25 2.54 -1.13 1.92
N TYR A 26 2.30 -1.13 3.22
CA TYR A 26 2.97 -0.24 4.16
C TYR A 26 4.03 -1.00 4.96
N HIS A 27 5.22 -0.40 5.05
CA HIS A 27 6.41 -0.99 5.68
C HIS A 27 7.20 0.06 6.48
N GLY A 28 6.50 1.02 7.09
CA GLY A 28 7.13 2.03 7.95
C GLY A 28 7.57 1.47 9.30
N GLN A 29 8.25 2.29 10.11
CA GLN A 29 8.77 1.88 11.42
C GLN A 29 7.69 1.75 12.51
N ARG A 30 6.53 2.40 12.31
CA ARG A 30 5.42 2.41 13.27
C ARG A 30 4.18 1.89 12.58
N LYS A 31 3.25 1.33 13.36
CA LYS A 31 1.93 0.93 12.83
C LYS A 31 1.26 2.09 12.11
N TRP A 32 0.57 1.77 11.01
CA TRP A 32 -0.24 2.75 10.30
C TRP A 32 -1.32 3.34 11.22
N GLN A 33 -1.36 4.67 11.35
CA GLN A 33 -2.26 5.36 12.27
C GLN A 33 -3.37 6.14 11.55
N TYR A 34 -3.41 6.10 10.22
CA TYR A 34 -4.36 6.86 9.41
C TYR A 34 -5.54 5.98 8.95
N GLY A 35 -6.61 6.60 8.44
CA GLY A 35 -7.71 5.86 7.84
C GLY A 35 -7.32 5.16 6.52
N THR A 36 -8.18 4.25 6.06
CA THR A 36 -8.05 3.53 4.77
C THR A 36 -8.81 4.19 3.63
N LYS A 37 -9.29 5.42 3.86
CA LYS A 37 -9.92 6.29 2.88
C LYS A 37 -8.97 7.40 2.52
N PHE A 38 -8.95 7.81 1.25
CA PHE A 38 -8.09 8.91 0.82
C PHE A 38 -8.43 10.22 1.54
N SER A 39 -9.71 10.48 1.81
CA SER A 39 -10.16 11.65 2.58
C SER A 39 -9.59 11.72 3.99
N ALA A 40 -9.32 10.57 4.64
CA ALA A 40 -8.78 10.51 6.00
C ALA A 40 -7.33 11.02 6.08
N LEU A 41 -6.68 11.26 4.95
CA LEU A 41 -5.34 11.85 4.87
C LEU A 41 -5.36 13.38 4.83
N PHE A 42 -6.53 14.00 4.72
CA PHE A 42 -6.71 15.46 4.71
C PHE A 42 -7.03 15.99 6.11
N SER A 43 -6.71 17.26 6.36
CA SER A 43 -6.97 17.91 7.64
C SER A 43 -8.46 18.16 7.88
N LYS A 44 -8.90 18.20 9.14
CA LYS A 44 -10.30 18.53 9.50
C LYS A 44 -10.77 19.91 9.04
N HIS A 45 -9.84 20.86 8.84
CA HIS A 45 -10.17 22.19 8.30
C HIS A 45 -10.74 22.15 6.87
N SER A 46 -10.66 20.99 6.21
CA SER A 46 -11.16 20.75 4.87
C SER A 46 -12.64 20.38 4.81
N GLU A 47 -13.40 20.38 5.91
CA GLU A 47 -14.83 20.01 5.92
C GLU A 47 -15.67 20.83 4.93
N LYS A 48 -15.42 22.14 4.81
CA LYS A 48 -16.10 23.00 3.82
C LYS A 48 -15.79 22.64 2.36
N LEU A 49 -14.72 21.87 2.13
CA LEU A 49 -14.25 21.43 0.82
C LEU A 49 -14.40 19.90 0.65
N ALA A 50 -15.10 19.22 1.55
CA ALA A 50 -15.19 17.76 1.56
C ALA A 50 -15.73 17.19 0.25
N GLU A 51 -16.68 17.88 -0.39
CA GLU A 51 -17.27 17.49 -1.68
C GLU A 51 -16.25 17.46 -2.84
N TYR A 52 -15.13 18.17 -2.70
CA TYR A 52 -14.07 18.23 -3.71
C TYR A 52 -12.92 17.24 -3.43
N ILE A 53 -12.98 16.50 -2.32
CA ILE A 53 -11.97 15.51 -1.95
C ILE A 53 -12.42 14.12 -2.43
N PRO A 54 -11.64 13.43 -3.29
CA PRO A 54 -11.97 12.07 -3.67
C PRO A 54 -11.98 11.13 -2.46
N ASP A 55 -13.11 10.48 -2.17
CA ASP A 55 -13.24 9.57 -1.02
C ASP A 55 -13.21 8.09 -1.41
N PHE A 56 -12.19 7.68 -2.17
CA PHE A 56 -12.00 6.27 -2.49
C PHE A 56 -11.30 5.53 -1.34
N GLY A 57 -11.73 4.29 -1.09
CA GLY A 57 -11.07 3.37 -0.18
C GLY A 57 -9.87 2.68 -0.83
N PHE A 58 -8.96 2.19 -0.01
CA PHE A 58 -7.87 1.31 -0.43
C PHE A 58 -7.68 0.14 0.52
N ILE A 59 -7.15 -0.96 -0.01
CA ILE A 59 -6.78 -2.13 0.78
C ILE A 59 -5.42 -1.87 1.39
N LEU A 60 -5.35 -1.79 2.72
CA LEU A 60 -4.08 -1.66 3.44
C LEU A 60 -3.53 -3.04 3.80
N ARG A 61 -2.23 -3.22 3.56
CA ARG A 61 -1.40 -4.31 4.09
C ARG A 61 -0.24 -3.68 4.83
N ASP A 62 -0.36 -3.63 6.16
CA ASP A 62 0.64 -3.04 7.04
C ASP A 62 1.56 -4.12 7.59
N LEU A 63 2.78 -4.23 7.06
CA LEU A 63 3.77 -5.25 7.45
C LEU A 63 4.21 -5.16 8.91
N THR A 64 4.00 -4.01 9.58
CA THR A 64 4.29 -3.88 11.02
C THR A 64 3.30 -4.67 11.89
N GLN A 65 2.18 -5.10 11.32
CA GLN A 65 1.14 -5.85 12.02
C GLN A 65 1.23 -7.36 11.80
N TYR A 66 2.07 -7.83 10.87
CA TYR A 66 2.27 -9.25 10.61
C TYR A 66 3.53 -9.73 11.33
N SER A 67 3.49 -10.92 11.90
CA SER A 67 4.69 -11.71 12.23
C SER A 67 5.37 -12.24 10.95
N ASP A 68 6.63 -12.66 11.04
CA ASP A 68 7.37 -13.17 9.87
C ASP A 68 6.74 -14.46 9.31
N ASP A 69 6.13 -15.28 10.18
CA ASP A 69 5.49 -16.54 9.81
C ASP A 69 4.12 -16.36 9.15
N GLU A 70 3.50 -15.20 9.33
CA GLU A 70 2.28 -14.82 8.60
C GLU A 70 2.58 -14.34 7.18
N ILE A 71 3.82 -13.93 6.89
CA ILE A 71 4.27 -13.57 5.56
C ILE A 71 4.60 -14.85 4.78
N ARG A 72 3.57 -15.35 4.08
CA ARG A 72 3.61 -16.58 3.28
C ARG A 72 3.44 -16.28 1.79
N GLY A 73 3.77 -17.25 0.94
CA GLY A 73 3.59 -17.17 -0.51
C GLY A 73 4.79 -17.73 -1.27
N MET A 74 4.93 -17.34 -2.53
CA MET A 74 6.11 -17.68 -3.34
C MET A 74 7.39 -17.16 -2.67
N VAL A 75 8.47 -17.93 -2.75
CA VAL A 75 9.76 -17.64 -2.10
C VAL A 75 10.21 -16.20 -2.35
N LEU A 76 10.22 -15.77 -3.62
CA LEU A 76 10.65 -14.42 -3.98
C LEU A 76 9.76 -13.33 -3.35
N CYS A 77 8.44 -13.53 -3.33
CA CYS A 77 7.52 -12.59 -2.69
C CYS A 77 7.77 -12.51 -1.18
N ARG A 78 7.93 -13.66 -0.52
CA ARG A 78 8.23 -13.72 0.91
C ARG A 78 9.52 -12.97 1.24
N VAL A 79 10.60 -13.25 0.50
CA VAL A 79 11.90 -12.58 0.66
C VAL A 79 11.75 -11.06 0.52
N VAL A 80 11.11 -10.58 -0.54
CA VAL A 80 10.93 -9.13 -0.78
C VAL A 80 10.13 -8.46 0.34
N LEU A 81 9.05 -9.11 0.80
CA LEU A 81 8.21 -8.56 1.87
C LEU A 81 8.94 -8.53 3.21
N LEU A 82 9.70 -9.58 3.55
CA LEU A 82 10.53 -9.60 4.76
C LEU A 82 11.64 -8.53 4.70
N LEU A 83 12.27 -8.34 3.54
CA LEU A 83 13.23 -7.26 3.35
C LEU A 83 12.60 -5.89 3.58
N PHE A 84 11.42 -5.62 3.02
CA PHE A 84 10.71 -4.36 3.26
C PHE A 84 10.33 -4.17 4.73
N LYS A 85 9.87 -5.23 5.40
CA LYS A 85 9.52 -5.19 6.81
C LYS A 85 10.72 -4.80 7.69
N HIS A 86 11.90 -5.34 7.41
CA HIS A 86 13.09 -5.18 8.24
C HIS A 86 14.07 -4.11 7.75
N ILE A 87 13.81 -3.42 6.63
CA ILE A 87 14.78 -2.47 6.02
C ILE A 87 15.20 -1.32 6.94
N SER A 88 14.36 -0.97 7.92
CA SER A 88 14.64 0.06 8.91
C SER A 88 15.24 -0.48 10.21
N ASP A 89 15.41 -1.80 10.34
CA ASP A 89 15.98 -2.41 11.53
C ASP A 89 17.49 -2.16 11.57
N PRO A 90 18.05 -1.64 12.67
CA PRO A 90 19.49 -1.37 12.77
C PRO A 90 20.37 -2.60 12.52
N ASP A 91 19.86 -3.78 12.89
CA ASP A 91 20.55 -5.08 12.79
C ASP A 91 20.11 -5.93 11.58
N ILE A 92 19.59 -5.32 10.51
CA ILE A 92 19.09 -6.06 9.34
C ILE A 92 20.08 -7.09 8.79
N VAL A 93 21.39 -6.79 8.81
CA VAL A 93 22.45 -7.70 8.33
C VAL A 93 22.39 -9.05 9.05
N ARG A 94 22.06 -9.07 10.35
CA ARG A 94 21.92 -10.31 11.14
C ARG A 94 20.66 -11.09 10.78
N LYS A 95 19.63 -10.43 10.24
CA LYS A 95 18.35 -11.05 9.85
C LYS A 95 18.37 -11.60 8.43
N LEU A 96 19.26 -11.11 7.56
CA LEU A 96 19.35 -11.54 6.16
C LEU A 96 19.42 -13.07 5.98
N PRO A 97 20.25 -13.83 6.71
CA PRO A 97 20.31 -15.29 6.53
C PRO A 97 18.96 -15.97 6.77
N GLY A 98 18.18 -15.51 7.75
CA GLY A 98 16.83 -16.05 8.04
C GLY A 98 15.78 -15.63 7.02
N ILE A 99 15.99 -14.53 6.29
CA ILE A 99 15.09 -14.06 5.23
C ILE A 99 15.26 -14.88 3.94
N PHE A 100 16.49 -15.32 3.64
CA PHE A 100 16.82 -16.09 2.43
C PHE A 100 16.75 -17.61 2.61
N ALA A 101 16.49 -18.07 3.83
CA ALA A 101 16.35 -19.49 4.17
C ALA A 101 15.01 -20.10 3.75
#